data_AF-A0A3A9KBV3-F1
#
_entry.id   AF-A0A3A9KBV3-F1
#
_cell.length_a   1.000
_cell.length_b   1.000
_cell.length_c   1.000
_cell.angle_alpha   90.00
_cell.angle_beta   90.00
_cell.angle_gamma   90.00
#
_symmetry.space_group_name_H-M   'P 1'
#
loop_
_entity.id
_entity.type
_entity.pdbx_description
1 polymer ?
#
loop_
_entity_poly.entity_id
_entity_poly.type
_entity_poly.pdbx_seq_one_letter_code
_entity_poly.pdbx_strand_id
1 'polypeptide(L)'
;MGEFVTLQQQDLTEALENHSLTFYELPDFVYVSFEFQYITRCSQSHKILREETCMFERWAILFADLIKRINPDETDSVEVLVFGFTIIFNLLFTFLLLFITGFLLDHLFILLQVAVSFMVLRMLTGGAHLDHSLACSLTSILIILAFSFFPISSILIYTYLIIIVLLVIIYAPYYEPHQVTHSKEWEFKKKQLAYLWLALSLLFFHFFHQPGLILGALLQSLLLTPYGINFISKINILTLKGGDNHEKNS
;
A
#
# COMPACT_ATOMS: atom_id res chain seq x y z
N MET A 1 -27.93 -19.84 -47.02
CA MET A 1 -27.76 -21.28 -46.72
C MET A 1 -26.26 -21.53 -46.72
N GLY A 2 -25.57 -21.90 -45.65
CA GLY A 2 -25.91 -22.21 -44.27
C GLY A 2 -24.58 -22.54 -43.57
N GLU A 3 -24.42 -21.99 -42.37
CA GLU A 3 -23.70 -22.50 -41.19
C GLU A 3 -22.47 -23.43 -41.34
N PHE A 4 -21.34 -22.95 -40.82
CA PHE A 4 -20.26 -23.72 -40.16
C PHE A 4 -19.59 -22.74 -39.16
N VAL A 5 -20.18 -22.45 -37.99
CA VAL A 5 -20.11 -23.20 -36.71
C VAL A 5 -18.67 -23.44 -36.21
N THR A 6 -18.17 -22.42 -35.50
CA THR A 6 -17.57 -22.50 -34.15
C THR A 6 -16.99 -23.86 -33.70
N LEU A 7 -15.69 -24.07 -33.92
CA LEU A 7 -14.90 -25.18 -33.36
C LEU A 7 -13.54 -24.70 -32.83
N GLN A 8 -13.53 -23.69 -31.95
CA GLN A 8 -12.29 -23.28 -31.28
C GLN A 8 -12.47 -22.83 -29.82
N GLN A 9 -13.70 -22.85 -29.31
CA GLN A 9 -14.01 -22.42 -27.93
C GLN A 9 -14.10 -23.59 -26.94
N GLN A 10 -14.26 -24.83 -27.42
CA GLN A 10 -14.59 -25.98 -26.57
C GLN A 10 -13.36 -26.78 -26.12
N ASP A 11 -12.29 -26.81 -26.92
CA ASP A 11 -11.02 -27.49 -26.60
C ASP A 11 -10.16 -26.76 -25.56
N LEU A 12 -10.38 -25.46 -25.33
CA LEU A 12 -9.59 -24.68 -24.35
C LEU A 12 -10.06 -24.89 -22.90
N THR A 13 -11.31 -25.30 -22.72
CA THR A 13 -11.93 -25.58 -21.42
C THR A 13 -11.51 -26.92 -20.84
N GLU A 14 -11.24 -27.92 -21.68
CA GLU A 14 -10.88 -29.28 -21.26
C GLU A 14 -9.38 -29.41 -20.92
N ALA A 15 -8.53 -28.50 -21.42
CA ALA A 15 -7.10 -28.43 -21.10
C ALA A 15 -6.81 -27.79 -19.73
N LEU A 16 -7.73 -26.97 -19.19
CA LEU A 16 -7.57 -26.28 -17.90
C LEU A 16 -8.02 -27.10 -16.69
N GLU A 17 -8.72 -28.22 -16.91
CA GLU A 17 -9.27 -29.05 -15.81
C GLU A 17 -8.33 -30.22 -15.41
N ASN A 18 -7.32 -30.54 -16.23
CA ASN A 18 -6.47 -31.74 -16.04
C ASN A 18 -5.08 -31.51 -15.45
N HIS A 19 -4.71 -30.31 -15.03
CA HIS A 19 -3.44 -30.06 -14.30
C HIS A 19 -3.69 -29.59 -12.85
N SER A 20 -4.22 -30.51 -12.06
CA SER A 20 -4.10 -30.53 -10.61
C SER A 20 -2.66 -30.88 -10.21
N LEU A 21 -1.80 -29.86 -10.06
CA LEU A 21 -0.50 -30.01 -9.40
C LEU A 21 -0.48 -29.18 -8.12
N THR A 22 -0.68 -29.91 -7.03
CA THR A 22 -0.27 -29.61 -5.66
C THR A 22 1.11 -28.93 -5.59
N PHE A 23 1.17 -27.71 -5.05
CA PHE A 23 2.39 -27.15 -4.45
C PHE A 23 2.12 -26.83 -2.98
N TYR A 24 2.35 -27.86 -2.16
CA TYR A 24 2.69 -27.71 -0.76
C TYR A 24 4.12 -27.14 -0.66
N GLU A 25 4.33 -26.31 0.36
CA GLU A 25 5.63 -25.85 0.92
C GLU A 25 6.50 -24.88 0.09
N LEU A 26 6.29 -23.57 0.28
CA LEU A 26 7.32 -22.53 0.11
C LEU A 26 7.21 -21.50 1.25
N PRO A 27 8.33 -20.98 1.78
CA PRO A 27 8.39 -20.34 3.10
C PRO A 27 7.74 -18.95 3.16
N ASP A 28 7.18 -18.62 4.33
CA ASP A 28 6.33 -17.46 4.63
C ASP A 28 6.94 -16.06 4.34
N PHE A 29 8.21 -15.97 3.98
CA PHE A 29 8.93 -14.70 3.75
C PHE A 29 8.72 -14.12 2.34
N VAL A 30 8.10 -14.86 1.41
CA VAL A 30 7.94 -14.49 -0.01
C VAL A 30 6.49 -14.02 -0.34
N TYR A 31 5.60 -13.89 0.64
CA TYR A 31 4.22 -13.46 0.37
C TYR A 31 4.02 -11.95 0.17
N VAL A 32 5.04 -11.13 0.46
CA VAL A 32 5.10 -9.72 0.02
C VAL A 32 5.36 -9.63 -1.50
N SER A 33 5.71 -10.75 -2.14
CA SER A 33 6.04 -10.86 -3.55
C SER A 33 4.85 -11.24 -4.44
N PHE A 34 3.67 -11.57 -3.88
CA PHE A 34 2.51 -12.04 -4.67
C PHE A 34 1.52 -10.95 -5.09
N GLU A 35 1.85 -9.67 -4.86
CA GLU A 35 1.26 -8.54 -5.60
C GLU A 35 1.60 -8.62 -7.11
N PHE A 36 2.59 -9.43 -7.50
CA PHE A 36 3.15 -9.51 -8.86
C PHE A 36 2.25 -10.21 -9.90
N GLN A 37 1.43 -11.18 -9.51
CA GLN A 37 0.80 -12.06 -10.51
C GLN A 37 -0.39 -11.42 -11.27
N TYR A 38 -0.91 -10.28 -10.81
CA TYR A 38 -2.08 -9.62 -11.41
C TYR A 38 -1.78 -8.39 -12.29
N ILE A 39 -0.54 -7.88 -12.29
CA ILE A 39 -0.17 -6.74 -13.14
C ILE A 39 -0.12 -7.15 -14.63
N THR A 40 -0.01 -8.45 -14.93
CA THR A 40 0.10 -9.00 -16.28
C THR A 40 -1.15 -8.82 -17.17
N ARG A 41 -2.35 -8.64 -16.61
CA ARG A 41 -3.57 -8.33 -17.40
C ARG A 41 -3.85 -6.84 -17.59
N CYS A 42 -3.15 -5.96 -16.85
CA CYS A 42 -3.31 -4.51 -16.98
C CYS A 42 -2.57 -3.95 -18.22
N SER A 43 -1.64 -4.72 -18.81
CA SER A 43 -0.81 -4.33 -19.96
C SER A 43 -1.61 -3.85 -21.19
N GLN A 44 -2.87 -4.25 -21.37
CA GLN A 44 -3.66 -3.88 -22.55
C GLN A 44 -4.40 -2.54 -22.47
N SER A 45 -4.51 -1.89 -21.30
CA SER A 45 -5.19 -0.60 -21.14
C SER A 45 -4.24 0.58 -20.85
N HIS A 46 -2.93 0.33 -20.97
CA HIS A 46 -1.81 1.15 -20.46
C HIS A 46 -1.46 2.44 -21.25
N LYS A 47 -2.40 3.03 -22.00
CA LYS A 47 -2.19 4.39 -22.56
C LYS A 47 -2.52 5.52 -21.60
N ILE A 48 -3.32 5.27 -20.56
CA ILE A 48 -3.87 6.31 -19.67
C ILE A 48 -3.03 6.50 -18.39
N LEU A 49 -2.17 5.54 -18.01
CA LEU A 49 -1.36 5.61 -16.78
C LEU A 49 0.01 6.30 -16.96
N ARG A 50 0.22 7.01 -18.07
CA ARG A 50 1.55 7.57 -18.44
C ARG A 50 1.90 8.87 -17.70
N GLU A 51 0.98 9.48 -16.95
CA GLU A 51 1.18 10.85 -16.41
C GLU A 51 1.34 10.94 -14.87
N GLU A 52 1.01 9.89 -14.10
CA GLU A 52 0.88 9.97 -12.64
C GLU A 52 2.18 9.73 -11.83
N THR A 53 3.29 9.31 -12.45
CA THR A 53 4.53 8.88 -11.74
C THR A 53 5.80 9.64 -12.14
N CYS A 54 5.69 10.92 -12.50
CA CYS A 54 6.77 11.68 -13.16
C CYS A 54 8.13 11.76 -12.42
N MET A 55 8.19 11.70 -11.08
CA MET A 55 9.46 12.01 -10.38
C MET A 55 10.49 10.87 -10.43
N PHE A 56 10.08 9.63 -10.14
CA PHE A 56 10.99 8.49 -10.05
C PHE A 56 11.01 7.60 -11.30
N GLU A 57 10.18 7.91 -12.30
CA GLU A 57 9.97 7.09 -13.48
C GLU A 57 11.28 6.76 -14.22
N ARG A 58 12.15 7.77 -14.41
CA ARG A 58 13.43 7.58 -15.10
C ARG A 58 14.33 6.58 -14.38
N TRP A 59 14.38 6.65 -13.05
CA TRP A 59 15.16 5.70 -12.25
C TRP A 59 14.52 4.33 -12.24
N ALA A 60 13.20 4.25 -12.14
CA ALA A 60 12.45 2.99 -12.16
C ALA A 60 12.64 2.23 -13.49
N ILE A 61 12.59 2.93 -14.63
CA ILE A 61 12.85 2.36 -15.96
C ILE A 61 14.29 1.83 -16.05
N LEU A 62 15.28 2.63 -15.62
CA LEU A 62 16.68 2.20 -15.66
C LEU A 62 16.93 0.94 -14.83
N PHE A 63 16.35 0.85 -13.63
CA PHE A 63 16.48 -0.33 -12.77
C PHE A 63 15.70 -1.53 -13.31
N ALA A 64 14.50 -1.33 -13.85
CA ALA A 64 13.71 -2.39 -14.47
C ALA A 64 14.43 -3.00 -15.68
N ASP A 65 14.98 -2.15 -16.56
CA ASP A 65 15.75 -2.60 -17.72
C ASP A 65 17.03 -3.34 -17.30
N LEU A 66 17.72 -2.86 -16.26
CA LEU A 66 18.92 -3.52 -15.74
C LEU A 66 18.62 -4.93 -15.23
N ILE A 67 17.58 -5.07 -14.39
CA ILE A 67 17.18 -6.37 -13.82
C ILE A 67 16.71 -7.32 -14.92
N LYS A 68 15.88 -6.83 -15.85
CA LYS A 68 15.36 -7.63 -16.97
C LYS A 68 16.46 -8.11 -17.92
N ARG A 69 17.52 -7.31 -18.10
CA ARG A 69 18.70 -7.71 -18.89
C ARG A 69 19.57 -8.75 -18.19
N ILE A 70 19.63 -8.74 -16.86
CA ILE A 70 20.43 -9.70 -16.08
C ILE A 70 19.76 -11.07 -16.01
N ASN A 71 18.43 -11.11 -15.84
CA ASN A 71 17.69 -12.37 -15.75
C ASN A 71 16.35 -12.28 -16.51
N PRO A 72 16.34 -12.44 -17.84
CA PRO A 72 15.16 -12.19 -18.66
C PRO A 72 14.02 -13.18 -18.41
N ASP A 73 14.34 -14.44 -18.08
CA ASP A 73 13.38 -15.54 -18.04
C ASP A 73 12.66 -15.67 -16.70
N GLU A 74 13.30 -15.27 -15.60
CA GLU A 74 12.72 -15.36 -14.24
C GLU A 74 12.16 -14.03 -13.70
N THR A 75 12.25 -12.95 -14.47
CA THR A 75 11.76 -11.63 -14.05
C THR A 75 10.43 -11.29 -14.70
N ASP A 76 9.59 -10.54 -14.01
CA ASP A 76 8.32 -10.05 -14.56
C ASP A 76 8.52 -9.05 -15.71
N SER A 77 7.40 -8.55 -16.25
CA SER A 77 7.46 -7.54 -17.31
C SER A 77 8.12 -6.26 -16.81
N VAL A 78 8.77 -5.53 -17.72
CA VAL A 78 9.39 -4.23 -17.41
C VAL A 78 8.37 -3.27 -16.79
N GLU A 79 7.12 -3.32 -17.25
CA GLU A 79 6.02 -2.50 -16.72
C GLU A 79 5.76 -2.78 -15.23
N VAL A 80 5.74 -4.06 -14.84
CA VAL A 80 5.56 -4.50 -13.45
C VAL A 80 6.74 -4.02 -12.58
N LEU A 81 7.96 -4.18 -13.10
CA LEU A 81 9.18 -3.77 -12.40
C LEU A 81 9.22 -2.25 -12.21
N VAL A 82 8.87 -1.45 -13.23
CA VAL A 82 8.82 0.02 -13.14
C VAL A 82 7.83 0.46 -12.07
N PHE A 83 6.65 -0.15 -12.03
CA PHE A 83 5.66 0.14 -11.01
C PHE A 83 6.18 -0.19 -9.59
N GLY A 84 6.75 -1.39 -9.41
CA GLY A 84 7.33 -1.81 -8.14
C GLY A 84 8.46 -0.88 -7.66
N PHE A 85 9.39 -0.52 -8.56
CA PHE A 85 10.47 0.41 -8.24
C PHE A 85 9.96 1.81 -7.90
N THR A 86 8.91 2.28 -8.58
CA THR A 86 8.30 3.57 -8.26
C THR A 86 7.74 3.60 -6.84
N ILE A 87 7.10 2.52 -6.38
CA ILE A 87 6.64 2.39 -4.99
C ILE A 87 7.83 2.40 -4.02
N ILE A 88 8.86 1.59 -4.31
CA ILE A 88 10.05 1.48 -3.45
C ILE A 88 10.75 2.84 -3.32
N PHE A 89 10.93 3.58 -4.42
CA PHE A 89 11.57 4.89 -4.37
C PHE A 89 10.75 5.93 -3.61
N ASN A 90 9.42 5.95 -3.80
CA ASN A 90 8.54 6.81 -3.00
C ASN A 90 8.62 6.48 -1.51
N LEU A 91 8.69 5.19 -1.17
CA LEU A 91 8.82 4.74 0.21
C LEU A 91 10.15 5.20 0.82
N LEU A 92 11.27 4.93 0.12
CA LEU A 92 12.61 5.33 0.56
C LEU A 92 12.71 6.84 0.72
N PHE A 93 12.14 7.62 -0.21
CA PHE A 93 12.10 9.06 -0.13
C PHE A 93 11.32 9.56 1.09
N THR A 94 10.13 8.98 1.32
CA THR A 94 9.29 9.32 2.47
C THR A 94 10.00 9.02 3.78
N PHE A 95 10.62 7.85 3.91
CA PHE A 95 11.37 7.47 5.10
C PHE A 95 12.63 8.31 5.30
N LEU A 96 13.32 8.70 4.23
CA LEU A 96 14.47 9.61 4.31
C LEU A 96 14.06 10.97 4.87
N LEU A 97 12.94 11.53 4.39
CA LEU A 97 12.42 12.80 4.90
C LEU A 97 11.96 12.69 6.36
N LEU A 98 11.32 11.58 6.75
CA LEU A 98 10.98 11.31 8.15
C LEU A 98 12.23 11.18 9.01
N PHE A 99 13.29 10.55 8.52
CA PHE A 99 14.54 10.43 9.26
C PHE A 99 15.19 11.80 9.50
N ILE A 100 15.31 12.62 8.45
CA ILE A 100 15.88 13.97 8.55
C ILE A 100 15.07 14.84 9.50
N THR A 101 13.74 14.85 9.35
CA THR A 101 12.86 15.65 10.22
C THR A 101 12.88 15.13 11.66
N GLY A 102 12.77 13.83 11.88
CA GLY A 102 12.84 13.24 13.21
C GLY A 102 14.17 13.52 13.93
N PHE A 103 15.29 13.50 13.19
CA PHE A 103 16.60 13.84 13.72
C PHE A 103 16.71 15.32 14.11
N LEU A 104 16.21 16.23 13.26
CA LEU A 104 16.22 17.68 13.52
C LEU A 104 15.35 18.06 14.73
N LEU A 105 14.25 17.34 14.97
CA LEU A 105 13.33 17.60 16.07
C LEU A 105 13.64 16.78 17.34
N ASP A 106 14.72 15.98 17.37
CA ASP A 106 15.08 15.07 18.48
C ASP A 106 13.94 14.10 18.89
N HIS A 107 13.11 13.74 17.92
CA HIS A 107 11.93 12.87 18.09
C HIS A 107 11.95 11.68 17.11
N LEU A 108 13.15 11.28 16.67
CA LEU A 108 13.33 10.27 15.64
C LEU A 108 12.69 8.91 15.99
N PHE A 109 12.90 8.41 17.21
CA PHE A 109 12.41 7.08 17.60
C PHE A 109 10.90 6.97 17.59
N ILE A 110 10.19 7.96 18.14
CA ILE A 110 8.72 7.95 18.16
C ILE A 110 8.17 8.12 16.74
N LEU A 111 8.77 9.01 15.93
CA LEU A 111 8.35 9.26 14.55
C LEU A 111 8.48 8.01 13.68
N LEU A 112 9.59 7.28 13.79
CA LEU A 112 9.80 6.03 13.06
C LEU A 112 8.81 4.94 13.50
N GLN A 113 8.51 4.82 14.79
CA GLN A 113 7.52 3.87 15.28
C GLN A 113 6.12 4.18 14.74
N VAL A 114 5.71 5.46 14.74
CA VAL A 114 4.43 5.90 14.17
C VAL A 114 4.39 5.57 12.67
N ALA A 115 5.44 5.89 11.93
CA ALA A 115 5.53 5.65 10.50
C ALA A 115 5.45 4.16 10.14
N VAL A 116 6.22 3.32 10.81
CA VAL A 116 6.24 1.86 10.58
C VAL A 116 4.89 1.26 10.89
N SER A 117 4.30 1.59 12.05
CA SER A 117 2.99 1.03 12.42
C SER A 117 1.86 1.50 11.52
N PHE A 118 1.87 2.79 11.11
CA PHE A 118 0.96 3.32 10.12
C PHE A 118 1.06 2.53 8.80
N MET A 119 2.28 2.35 8.28
CA MET A 119 2.53 1.64 7.03
C MET A 119 2.10 0.17 7.09
N VAL A 120 2.52 -0.56 8.13
CA VAL A 120 2.19 -1.99 8.28
C VAL A 120 0.69 -2.18 8.40
N LEU A 121 0.02 -1.41 9.26
CA LEU A 121 -1.42 -1.53 9.40
C LEU A 121 -2.13 -1.16 8.10
N ARG A 122 -1.64 -0.18 7.34
CA ARG A 122 -2.17 0.21 6.04
C ARG A 122 -2.04 -0.89 4.99
N MET A 123 -0.91 -1.58 4.91
CA MET A 123 -0.74 -2.75 4.01
C MET A 123 -1.71 -3.88 4.33
N LEU A 124 -2.11 -4.01 5.59
CA LEU A 124 -3.01 -5.05 6.08
C LEU A 124 -4.51 -4.67 5.95
N THR A 125 -4.83 -3.38 6.01
CA THR A 125 -6.22 -2.89 6.10
C THR A 125 -6.71 -2.13 4.85
N GLY A 126 -5.79 -1.71 3.98
CA GLY A 126 -6.08 -0.85 2.83
C GLY A 126 -6.25 0.62 3.24
N GLY A 127 -7.00 1.38 2.46
CA GLY A 127 -7.29 2.80 2.70
C GLY A 127 -7.25 3.64 1.42
N ALA A 128 -7.80 4.85 1.47
CA ALA A 128 -7.82 5.78 0.34
C ALA A 128 -6.43 6.34 0.03
N HIS A 129 -6.03 6.35 -1.24
CA HIS A 129 -4.77 6.86 -1.76
C HIS A 129 -4.97 8.21 -2.48
N LEU A 130 -3.86 8.95 -2.59
CA LEU A 130 -3.77 10.15 -3.41
C LEU A 130 -3.21 9.73 -4.78
N ASP A 131 -3.80 10.24 -5.86
CA ASP A 131 -3.38 9.89 -7.23
C ASP A 131 -1.91 10.31 -7.46
N HIS A 132 -1.56 11.49 -6.95
CA HIS A 132 -0.20 12.01 -7.02
C HIS A 132 0.71 11.50 -5.88
N SER A 133 1.72 10.73 -6.26
CA SER A 133 2.72 10.12 -5.36
C SER A 133 3.47 11.08 -4.44
N LEU A 134 3.85 12.26 -4.95
CA LEU A 134 4.54 13.30 -4.16
C LEU A 134 3.63 13.91 -3.10
N ALA A 135 2.39 14.23 -3.47
CA ALA A 135 1.41 14.76 -2.53
C ALA A 135 1.10 13.71 -1.46
N CYS A 136 0.96 12.44 -1.83
CA CYS A 136 0.80 11.33 -0.88
C CYS A 136 1.94 11.27 0.15
N SER A 137 3.18 11.34 -0.33
CA SER A 137 4.38 11.29 0.51
C SER A 137 4.43 12.48 1.48
N LEU A 138 4.22 13.70 0.99
CA LEU A 138 4.21 14.92 1.81
C LEU A 138 3.06 14.94 2.81
N THR A 139 1.85 14.60 2.39
CA THR A 139 0.68 14.52 3.28
C THR A 139 0.91 13.49 4.37
N SER A 140 1.46 12.32 4.03
CA SER A 140 1.78 11.27 4.99
C SER A 140 2.82 11.75 6.01
N ILE A 141 3.91 12.41 5.57
CA ILE A 141 4.93 12.99 6.45
C ILE A 141 4.29 13.99 7.43
N LEU A 142 3.48 14.93 6.93
CA LEU A 142 2.87 15.96 7.76
C LEU A 142 1.94 15.38 8.83
N ILE A 143 1.11 14.40 8.45
CA ILE A 143 0.17 13.77 9.38
C ILE A 143 0.91 12.91 10.41
N ILE A 144 1.90 12.13 9.99
CA ILE A 144 2.74 11.30 10.88
C ILE A 144 3.50 12.19 11.86
N LEU A 145 4.08 13.30 11.38
CA LEU A 145 4.78 14.27 12.21
C LEU A 145 3.82 14.88 13.24
N ALA A 146 2.64 15.35 12.81
CA ALA A 146 1.64 15.91 13.72
C ALA A 146 1.21 14.91 14.81
N PHE A 147 0.97 13.64 14.43
CA PHE A 147 0.60 12.59 15.38
C PHE A 147 1.74 12.20 16.34
N SER A 148 2.99 12.34 15.92
CA SER A 148 4.15 12.00 16.76
C SER A 148 4.35 12.97 17.92
N PHE A 149 3.85 14.20 17.80
CA PHE A 149 3.83 15.19 18.89
C PHE A 149 2.57 15.12 19.76
N PHE A 150 1.65 14.20 19.47
CA PHE A 150 0.41 14.10 20.23
C PHE A 150 0.68 13.57 21.64
N PRO A 151 0.39 14.33 22.71
CA PRO A 151 0.69 13.90 24.07
C PRO A 151 -0.26 12.78 24.48
N ILE A 152 0.31 11.62 24.82
CA ILE A 152 -0.45 10.44 25.27
C ILE A 152 -0.08 10.08 26.69
N SER A 153 -1.10 9.96 27.54
CA SER A 153 -0.96 9.36 28.85
C SER A 153 -1.05 7.83 28.75
N SER A 154 -0.30 7.13 29.61
CA SER A 154 -0.29 5.66 29.62
C SER A 154 -1.66 5.03 29.87
N ILE A 155 -2.55 5.73 30.59
CA ILE A 155 -3.93 5.30 30.82
C ILE A 155 -4.74 5.23 29.51
N LEU A 156 -4.54 6.20 28.61
CA LEU A 156 -5.35 6.31 27.39
C LEU A 156 -4.98 5.28 26.32
N ILE A 157 -3.81 4.65 26.44
CA ILE A 157 -3.31 3.68 25.46
C ILE A 157 -4.23 2.47 25.31
N TYR A 158 -4.74 1.94 26.42
CA TYR A 158 -5.69 0.83 26.38
C TYR A 158 -7.02 1.24 25.73
N THR A 159 -7.47 2.47 25.98
CA THR A 159 -8.66 3.04 25.32
C THR A 159 -8.44 3.18 23.82
N TYR A 160 -7.27 3.66 23.39
CA TYR A 160 -6.93 3.75 21.97
C TYR A 160 -6.88 2.40 21.29
N LEU A 161 -6.33 1.37 21.94
CA LEU A 161 -6.33 0.01 21.40
C LEU A 161 -7.75 -0.53 21.18
N ILE A 162 -8.66 -0.31 22.12
CA ILE A 162 -10.06 -0.69 21.96
C ILE A 162 -10.68 0.03 20.75
N ILE A 163 -10.44 1.34 20.63
CA ILE A 163 -10.93 2.13 19.49
C ILE A 163 -10.36 1.60 18.18
N ILE A 164 -9.04 1.35 18.10
CA ILE A 164 -8.37 0.83 16.90
C ILE A 164 -9.01 -0.50 16.47
N VAL A 165 -9.17 -1.44 17.41
CA VAL A 165 -9.77 -2.75 17.12
C VAL A 165 -11.20 -2.59 16.59
N LEU A 166 -12.02 -1.73 17.21
CA LEU A 166 -13.37 -1.45 16.74
C LEU A 166 -13.38 -0.87 15.32
N LEU A 167 -12.52 0.11 15.04
CA LEU A 167 -12.43 0.73 13.71
C LEU A 167 -11.96 -0.27 12.65
N VAL A 168 -10.97 -1.12 12.97
CA VAL A 168 -10.50 -2.17 12.06
C VAL A 168 -11.57 -3.24 11.84
N ILE A 169 -12.40 -3.57 12.85
CA ILE A 169 -13.52 -4.49 12.68
C ILE A 169 -14.53 -3.92 11.68
N ILE A 170 -14.92 -2.65 11.86
CA ILE A 170 -16.01 -1.99 11.13
C ILE A 170 -15.60 -1.58 9.71
N TYR A 171 -14.39 -1.02 9.53
CA TYR A 171 -14.00 -0.35 8.30
C TYR A 171 -12.96 -1.09 7.45
N ALA A 172 -12.31 -2.15 7.98
CA ALA A 172 -11.36 -2.94 7.20
C ALA A 172 -11.94 -4.28 6.72
N PRO A 173 -11.60 -4.72 5.50
CA PRO A 173 -10.72 -4.06 4.53
C PRO A 173 -11.44 -2.94 3.75
N TYR A 174 -10.70 -1.88 3.41
CA TYR A 174 -11.19 -0.82 2.51
C TYR A 174 -10.44 -0.87 1.19
N TYR A 175 -11.19 -0.97 0.10
CA TYR A 175 -10.69 -0.89 -1.27
C TYR A 175 -11.38 0.24 -2.02
N GLU A 176 -10.63 0.95 -2.84
CA GLU A 176 -11.19 1.92 -3.78
C GLU A 176 -11.87 1.22 -4.96
N PRO A 177 -12.81 1.90 -5.66
CA PRO A 177 -13.58 1.26 -6.75
C PRO A 177 -12.74 0.69 -7.89
N HIS A 178 -11.51 1.19 -8.05
CA HIS A 178 -10.56 0.76 -9.08
C HIS A 178 -9.63 -0.36 -8.59
N GLN A 179 -9.68 -0.74 -7.31
CA GLN A 179 -8.86 -1.80 -6.74
C GLN A 179 -9.57 -3.16 -6.88
N VAL A 180 -8.79 -4.20 -7.17
CA VAL A 180 -9.29 -5.57 -7.22
C VAL A 180 -9.68 -6.06 -5.84
N THR A 181 -10.90 -6.58 -5.72
CA THR A 181 -11.37 -7.23 -4.50
C THR A 181 -10.76 -8.62 -4.39
N HIS A 182 -10.22 -8.94 -3.22
CA HIS A 182 -9.58 -10.23 -2.97
C HIS A 182 -10.58 -11.28 -2.50
N SER A 183 -10.16 -12.55 -2.47
CA SER A 183 -10.98 -13.62 -1.88
C SER A 183 -11.18 -13.37 -0.39
N LYS A 184 -12.34 -13.78 0.15
CA LYS A 184 -12.67 -13.62 1.58
C LYS A 184 -11.64 -14.27 2.49
N GLU A 185 -11.04 -15.38 2.08
CA GLU A 185 -9.98 -16.06 2.84
C GLU A 185 -8.73 -15.21 2.99
N TRP A 186 -8.35 -14.50 1.93
CA TRP A 186 -7.19 -13.62 1.93
C TRP A 186 -7.42 -12.39 2.81
N GLU A 187 -8.61 -11.80 2.73
CA GLU A 187 -9.01 -10.68 3.59
C GLU A 187 -9.00 -11.08 5.07
N PHE A 188 -9.48 -12.29 5.37
CA PHE A 188 -9.47 -12.83 6.72
C PHE A 188 -8.04 -13.00 7.25
N LYS A 189 -7.12 -13.57 6.44
CA LYS A 189 -5.70 -13.72 6.82
C LYS A 189 -5.04 -12.36 7.09
N LYS A 190 -5.27 -11.35 6.24
CA LYS A 190 -4.75 -9.99 6.48
C LYS A 190 -5.30 -9.36 7.75
N LYS A 191 -6.58 -9.57 8.06
CA LYS A 191 -7.20 -9.09 9.30
C LYS A 191 -6.60 -9.78 10.54
N GLN A 192 -6.30 -11.07 10.46
CA GLN A 192 -5.58 -11.78 11.52
C GLN A 192 -4.16 -11.21 11.73
N LEU A 193 -3.42 -10.95 10.65
CA LEU A 193 -2.11 -10.31 10.72
C LEU A 193 -2.21 -8.90 11.32
N ALA A 194 -3.28 -8.15 11.04
CA ALA A 194 -3.51 -6.84 11.63
C ALA A 194 -3.69 -6.94 13.16
N TYR A 195 -4.47 -7.91 13.64
CA TYR A 195 -4.61 -8.13 15.08
C TYR A 195 -3.32 -8.61 15.74
N LEU A 196 -2.56 -9.46 15.05
CA LEU A 196 -1.25 -9.90 15.53
C LEU A 196 -0.28 -8.71 15.64
N TRP A 197 -0.28 -7.79 14.67
CA TRP A 197 0.50 -6.55 14.73
C TRP A 197 0.10 -5.66 15.91
N LEU A 198 -1.21 -5.52 16.18
CA LEU A 198 -1.70 -4.75 17.33
C LEU A 198 -1.30 -5.40 18.66
N ALA A 199 -1.36 -6.73 18.76
CA ALA A 199 -0.90 -7.47 19.94
C ALA A 199 0.60 -7.28 20.16
N LEU A 200 1.42 -7.35 19.11
CA LEU A 200 2.85 -7.08 19.17
C LEU A 200 3.14 -5.63 19.59
N SER A 201 2.36 -4.68 19.08
CA SER A 201 2.47 -3.26 19.45
C SER A 201 2.15 -3.03 20.93
N LEU A 202 1.14 -3.72 21.48
CA LEU A 202 0.81 -3.67 22.90
C LEU A 202 1.91 -4.30 23.76
N LEU A 203 2.46 -5.44 23.34
CA LEU A 203 3.57 -6.08 24.04
C LEU A 203 4.80 -5.17 24.06
N PHE A 204 5.13 -4.57 22.92
CA PHE A 204 6.23 -3.60 22.82
C PHE A 204 6.02 -2.40 23.74
N PHE A 205 4.80 -1.86 23.81
CA PHE A 205 4.47 -0.80 24.76
C PHE A 205 4.67 -1.25 26.22
N HIS A 206 4.25 -2.46 26.59
CA HIS A 206 4.41 -2.95 27.96
C HIS A 206 5.88 -3.10 28.39
N PHE A 207 6.74 -3.59 27.50
CA PHE A 207 8.17 -3.77 27.80
C PHE A 207 8.97 -2.46 27.72
N PHE A 208 8.77 -1.66 26.67
CA PHE A 208 9.62 -0.50 26.36
C PHE A 208 8.99 0.84 26.72
N HIS A 209 7.71 0.86 27.12
CA HIS A 209 6.95 2.07 27.46
C HIS A 209 6.90 3.11 26.33
N GLN A 210 7.05 2.65 25.07
CA GLN A 210 7.03 3.51 23.89
C GLN A 210 5.66 3.46 23.19
N PRO A 211 4.93 4.59 23.09
CA PRO A 211 3.57 4.60 22.55
C PRO A 211 3.51 4.70 21.01
N GLY A 212 4.64 4.89 20.32
CA GLY A 212 4.68 5.24 18.90
C GLY A 212 4.00 4.23 17.98
N LEU A 213 4.12 2.92 18.27
CA LEU A 213 3.46 1.89 17.45
C LEU A 213 1.93 1.97 17.55
N ILE A 214 1.40 2.25 18.75
CA ILE A 214 -0.05 2.35 18.97
C ILE A 214 -0.58 3.65 18.35
N LEU A 215 0.20 4.73 18.40
CA LEU A 215 -0.10 5.99 17.70
C LEU A 215 -0.21 5.82 16.19
N GLY A 216 0.75 5.12 15.56
CA GLY A 216 0.70 4.84 14.13
C GLY A 216 -0.51 3.99 13.73
N ALA A 217 -0.85 2.99 14.56
CA ALA A 217 -2.03 2.18 14.37
C ALA A 217 -3.34 3.00 14.54
N LEU A 218 -3.38 3.89 15.54
CA LEU A 218 -4.49 4.82 15.74
C LEU A 218 -4.68 5.71 14.52
N LEU A 219 -3.60 6.34 14.06
CA LEU A 219 -3.62 7.19 12.88
C LEU A 219 -4.21 6.46 11.66
N GLN A 220 -3.70 5.27 11.34
CA GLN A 220 -4.20 4.50 10.20
C GLN A 220 -5.68 4.11 10.39
N SER A 221 -6.08 3.68 11.60
CA SER A 221 -7.48 3.33 11.89
C SER A 221 -8.45 4.52 11.75
N LEU A 222 -7.99 5.74 12.06
CA LEU A 222 -8.77 6.96 11.85
C LEU A 222 -8.89 7.30 10.36
N LEU A 223 -7.82 7.08 9.58
CA LEU A 223 -7.84 7.33 8.12
C LEU A 223 -8.76 6.37 7.36
N LEU A 224 -9.03 5.18 7.91
CA LEU A 224 -10.00 4.22 7.37
C LEU A 224 -11.46 4.66 7.54
N THR A 225 -11.75 5.57 8.46
CA THR A 225 -13.13 6.04 8.68
C THR A 225 -13.63 6.87 7.50
N PRO A 226 -14.96 7.02 7.31
CA PRO A 226 -15.52 7.87 6.26
C PRO A 226 -14.99 9.31 6.31
N TYR A 227 -14.67 9.82 7.50
CA TYR A 227 -14.06 11.13 7.67
C TYR A 227 -12.63 11.17 7.13
N GLY A 228 -11.84 10.13 7.40
CA GLY A 228 -10.49 9.96 6.87
C GLY A 228 -10.48 9.86 5.35
N ILE A 229 -11.35 9.02 4.79
CA ILE A 229 -11.50 8.86 3.32
C ILE A 229 -11.90 10.19 2.67
N ASN A 230 -12.89 10.88 3.22
CA ASN A 230 -13.32 12.19 2.72
C ASN A 230 -12.21 13.25 2.83
N PHE A 231 -11.39 13.19 3.88
CA PHE A 231 -10.24 14.07 4.04
C PHE A 231 -9.20 13.85 2.94
N ILE A 232 -8.84 12.59 2.68
CA ILE A 232 -7.90 12.25 1.59
C ILE A 232 -8.48 12.66 0.23
N SER A 233 -9.75 12.40 -0.04
CA SER A 233 -10.42 12.80 -1.28
C SER A 233 -10.40 14.32 -1.51
N LYS A 234 -10.60 15.13 -0.45
CA LYS A 234 -10.49 16.60 -0.54
C LYS A 234 -9.07 17.06 -0.89
N ILE A 235 -8.05 16.45 -0.28
CA ILE A 235 -6.65 16.75 -0.62
C ILE A 235 -6.36 16.35 -2.07
N ASN A 236 -6.91 15.23 -2.54
CA ASN A 236 -6.73 14.77 -3.90
C ASN A 236 -7.26 15.81 -4.92
N ILE A 237 -8.48 16.30 -4.73
CA ILE A 237 -9.07 17.36 -5.57
C ILE A 237 -8.21 18.64 -5.55
N LEU A 238 -7.70 19.04 -4.39
CA LEU A 238 -6.85 20.23 -4.27
C LEU A 238 -5.52 20.07 -5.01
N THR A 239 -4.96 18.86 -5.00
CA THR A 239 -3.67 18.59 -5.63
C THR A 239 -3.81 18.53 -7.15
N LEU A 240 -4.86 17.88 -7.68
CA LEU A 240 -5.17 17.84 -9.11
C LEU A 240 -5.40 19.25 -9.69
N LYS A 241 -6.14 20.10 -8.96
CA LYS A 241 -6.38 21.50 -9.36
C LYS A 241 -5.12 22.35 -9.40
N GLY A 242 -4.05 21.93 -8.70
CA GLY A 242 -2.73 22.56 -8.78
C GLY A 242 -1.97 22.21 -10.05
N GLY A 243 -2.13 20.99 -10.57
CA GLY A 243 -1.50 20.50 -11.80
C GLY A 243 -2.05 21.16 -13.08
N ASP A 244 -3.37 21.30 -13.19
CA ASP A 244 -4.05 21.88 -14.36
C ASP A 244 -3.64 23.34 -14.66
N ASN A 245 -3.15 24.08 -13.66
CA ASN A 245 -2.70 25.47 -13.84
C ASN A 245 -1.31 25.57 -14.46
N HIS A 246 -0.52 24.49 -14.44
CA HIS A 246 0.81 24.44 -15.07
C HIS A 246 0.75 24.02 -16.54
N GLU A 247 -0.31 23.33 -16.96
CA GLU A 247 -0.50 22.90 -18.35
C GLU A 247 -1.03 24.02 -19.26
N LYS A 248 -1.72 25.02 -18.71
CA LYS A 248 -2.22 26.16 -19.51
C LYS A 248 -1.21 27.28 -19.72
N ASN A 249 -0.02 27.18 -19.13
CA ASN A 249 1.04 28.19 -19.18
C ASN A 249 2.41 27.64 -19.65
N SER A 250 2.46 26.43 -20.21
CA SER A 250 3.64 25.83 -20.84
C SER A 250 3.39 25.60 -22.33
#